data_AF-A0A0Q7Q280-F1
#
_entry.id   AF-A0A0Q7Q280-F1
#
_cell.length_a   1.000
_cell.length_b   1.000
_cell.length_c   1.000
_cell.angle_alpha   90.00
_cell.angle_beta   90.00
_cell.angle_gamma   90.00
#
_symmetry.space_group_name_H-M   'P 1'
#
loop_
_entity.id
_entity.type
_entity.pdbx_description
1 polymer ?
#
loop_
_entity_poly.entity_id
_entity_poly.type
_entity_poly.pdbx_seq_one_letter_code
_entity_poly.pdbx_strand_id
1 'polypeptide(L)'
;MGRLSFEDQGLLRILERIQAGRSAAEPSVRIALLRRGLVEPGEGMTLSPLGTRVLEELRLRSSDTRSTGEFPVIRTRWLGKRKG
;
A
#
# COMPACT_ATOMS: atom_id res chain seq x y z
N MET A 1 8.06 17.51 -3.07
CA MET A 1 7.13 16.51 -3.61
C MET A 1 7.51 15.15 -3.03
N GLY A 2 6.66 14.61 -2.15
CA GLY A 2 7.06 13.55 -1.21
C GLY A 2 6.72 12.15 -1.70
N ARG A 3 7.72 11.28 -1.74
CA ARG A 3 7.55 9.83 -1.86
C ARG A 3 6.57 9.34 -0.80
N LEU A 4 5.61 8.48 -1.16
CA LEU A 4 4.71 7.88 -0.16
C LEU A 4 5.55 7.24 0.95
N SER A 5 5.16 7.49 2.19
CA SER A 5 5.78 6.84 3.35
C SER A 5 5.62 5.32 3.25
N PHE A 6 6.45 4.57 3.99
CA PHE A 6 6.32 3.12 4.03
C PHE A 6 4.93 2.68 4.50
N GLU A 7 4.34 3.43 5.44
CA GLU A 7 2.98 3.22 5.93
C GLU A 7 1.91 3.50 4.86
N ASP A 8 2.05 4.59 4.11
CA ASP A 8 1.14 4.95 3.02
C ASP A 8 1.17 3.91 1.89
N GLN A 9 2.35 3.39 1.55
CA GLN A 9 2.49 2.30 0.57
C GLN A 9 1.86 0.99 1.06
N GLY A 10 2.04 0.67 2.34
CA GLY A 10 1.41 -0.48 2.97
C GLY A 10 -0.12 -0.37 2.95
N LEU A 11 -0.64 0.80 3.33
CA LEU A 11 -2.07 1.09 3.31
C LEU A 11 -2.65 0.99 1.89
N LEU A 12 -2.00 1.59 0.90
CA LEU A 12 -2.40 1.50 -0.50
C LEU A 12 -2.57 0.04 -0.95
N ARG A 13 -1.57 -0.81 -0.72
CA ARG A 13 -1.63 -2.23 -1.11
C ARG A 13 -2.76 -2.99 -0.40
N ILE A 14 -3.01 -2.68 0.86
CA ILE A 14 -4.10 -3.31 1.62
C ILE A 14 -5.46 -2.92 1.04
N LEU A 15 -5.68 -1.62 0.78
CA LEU A 15 -6.93 -1.13 0.20
C LEU A 15 -7.16 -1.67 -1.22
N GLU A 16 -6.11 -1.80 -2.05
CA GLU A 16 -6.20 -2.41 -3.39
C GLU A 16 -6.61 -3.89 -3.32
N ARG A 17 -6.09 -4.64 -2.35
CA ARG A 17 -6.48 -6.05 -2.16
C ARG A 17 -7.92 -6.19 -1.71
N ILE A 18 -8.39 -5.29 -0.84
CA ILE A 18 -9.78 -5.23 -0.39
C ILE A 18 -10.70 -4.90 -1.57
N GLN A 19 -10.36 -3.88 -2.38
CA GLN A 19 -11.12 -3.53 -3.59
C GLN A 19 -11.20 -4.70 -4.59
N ALA A 20 -10.12 -5.49 -4.71
CA ALA A 20 -10.09 -6.67 -5.56
C ALA A 20 -10.82 -7.90 -4.98
N GLY A 21 -11.45 -7.79 -3.80
CA GLY A 21 -12.12 -8.91 -3.13
C GLY A 21 -11.18 -9.99 -2.61
N ARG A 22 -9.87 -9.70 -2.50
CA ARG A 22 -8.82 -10.70 -2.17
C ARG A 22 -8.45 -10.73 -0.68
N SER A 23 -9.33 -10.28 0.21
CA SER A 23 -8.93 -9.93 1.56
C SER A 23 -9.13 -11.04 2.60
N ALA A 24 -8.01 -11.60 3.06
CA ALA A 24 -7.79 -12.09 4.41
C ALA A 24 -6.73 -11.19 5.07
N ALA A 25 -7.08 -9.95 5.41
CA ALA A 25 -6.20 -9.13 6.24
C ALA A 25 -6.22 -9.67 7.67
N GLU A 26 -5.08 -9.59 8.37
CA GLU A 26 -5.01 -9.98 9.77
C GLU A 26 -6.08 -9.27 10.62
N PRO A 27 -6.62 -9.91 11.67
CA PRO A 27 -7.65 -9.31 12.53
C PRO A 27 -7.27 -7.94 13.09
N SER A 28 -5.99 -7.73 13.41
CA SER A 28 -5.43 -6.46 13.88
C SER A 28 -5.55 -5.35 12.82
N VAL A 29 -5.23 -5.66 11.57
CA VAL A 29 -5.36 -4.74 10.43
C VAL A 29 -6.83 -4.44 10.16
N ARG A 30 -7.71 -5.45 10.24
CA ARG A 30 -9.16 -5.26 10.12
C ARG A 30 -9.69 -4.25 11.12
N ILE A 31 -9.34 -4.42 12.39
CA ILE A 31 -9.77 -3.53 13.47
C ILE A 31 -9.24 -2.11 13.24
N ALA A 32 -7.99 -1.96 12.81
CA ALA A 32 -7.42 -0.65 12.51
C ALA A 32 -8.15 0.06 11.35
N LEU A 33 -8.50 -0.66 10.28
CA LEU A 33 -9.25 -0.11 9.15
C LEU A 33 -10.68 0.28 9.54
N LEU A 34 -11.35 -0.55 10.36
CA LEU A 34 -12.69 -0.27 10.89
C LEU A 34 -12.69 0.97 11.79
N ARG A 35 -11.73 1.07 12.71
CA ARG A 35 -11.57 2.24 13.60
C ARG A 35 -11.31 3.53 12.83
N ARG A 36 -10.62 3.43 11.70
CA ARG A 36 -10.36 4.55 10.79
C ARG A 36 -11.52 4.83 9.82
N GLY A 37 -12.59 4.03 9.87
CA GLY A 37 -13.74 4.15 8.97
C GLY A 37 -13.40 3.92 7.50
N LEU A 38 -12.32 3.19 7.20
CA LEU A 38 -11.88 2.91 5.82
C LEU A 38 -12.56 1.68 5.21
N VAL A 39 -13.18 0.85 6.04
CA VAL A 39 -13.93 -0.33 5.61
C VAL A 39 -15.27 -0.38 6.34
N GLU A 40 -16.26 -0.98 5.69
CA GLU A 40 -17.59 -1.16 6.26
C GLU A 40 -17.60 -2.26 7.33
N PRO A 41 -18.41 -2.12 8.40
CA PRO A 41 -18.62 -3.19 9.36
C PRO A 41 -19.46 -4.31 8.72
N GLY A 42 -18.92 -5.54 8.69
CA GLY A 42 -19.62 -6.69 8.14
C GLY A 42 -18.75 -7.94 8.03
N GLU A 43 -19.35 -9.02 7.55
CA GLU A 43 -18.69 -10.31 7.32
C GLU A 43 -17.62 -10.23 6.22
N GLY A 44 -17.81 -9.31 5.27
CA GLY A 44 -16.86 -9.00 4.19
C GLY A 44 -16.06 -7.72 4.48
N MET A 45 -14.79 -7.71 4.05
CA MET A 45 -14.03 -6.47 3.95
C MET A 45 -14.42 -5.75 2.67
N THR A 46 -15.23 -4.70 2.80
CA THR A 46 -15.59 -3.80 1.71
C THR A 46 -15.10 -2.40 2.06
N LEU A 47 -14.58 -1.67 1.07
CA LEU A 47 -14.18 -0.28 1.28
C LEU A 47 -15.41 0.58 1.58
N SER A 48 -15.28 1.47 2.56
CA SER A 48 -16.26 2.53 2.78
C SER A 48 -16.10 3.63 1.72
N PRO A 49 -17.03 4.61 1.64
CA PRO A 49 -16.84 5.80 0.81
C PRO A 49 -15.53 6.54 1.14
N LEU A 50 -15.19 6.63 2.43
CA LEU A 50 -13.93 7.21 2.88
C LEU A 50 -12.72 6.37 2.45
N GLY A 51 -12.78 5.05 2.62
CA GLY A 51 -11.73 4.13 2.18
C GLY A 51 -11.46 4.19 0.68
N THR A 52 -12.51 4.34 -0.12
CA THR A 52 -12.41 4.52 -1.57
C THR A 52 -11.72 5.84 -1.91
N ARG A 53 -12.10 6.94 -1.26
CA ARG A 53 -11.44 8.23 -1.46
C ARG A 53 -9.95 8.20 -1.09
N VAL A 54 -9.62 7.61 0.07
CA VAL A 54 -8.23 7.47 0.52
C VAL A 54 -7.42 6.61 -0.45
N LEU A 55 -8.00 5.52 -0.97
CA LEU A 55 -7.36 4.70 -2.00
C LEU A 55 -7.02 5.52 -3.25
N GLU A 56 -7.96 6.32 -3.76
CA GLU A 56 -7.73 7.17 -4.94
C GLU A 56 -6.68 8.26 -4.68
N GLU A 57 -6.71 8.91 -3.51
CA GLU A 57 -5.69 9.90 -3.12
C GLU A 57 -4.28 9.27 -3.05
N LEU A 58 -4.17 8.06 -2.49
CA LEU A 58 -2.90 7.32 -2.44
C LEU A 58 -2.43 6.90 -3.85
N ARG A 59 -3.34 6.49 -4.74
CA ARG A 59 -3.04 6.17 -6.13
C ARG A 59 -2.48 7.36 -6.90
N LEU A 60 -3.11 8.53 -6.75
CA LEU A 60 -2.67 9.78 -7.37
C LEU A 60 -1.25 10.14 -6.89
N ARG A 61 -1.03 10.13 -5.58
CA ARG A 61 0.29 10.40 -4.97
C ARG A 61 1.37 9.39 -5.40
N SER A 62 0.99 8.12 -5.60
CA SER A 62 1.91 7.10 -6.11
C SER A 62 2.22 7.27 -7.60
N SER A 63 1.28 7.80 -8.38
CA SER A 63 1.43 7.99 -9.82
C SER A 63 2.35 9.15 -10.17
N ASP A 64 2.34 10.23 -9.37
CA ASP A 64 3.32 11.33 -9.50
C ASP A 64 4.76 10.84 -9.35
N THR A 65 5.02 9.84 -8.49
CA THR A 65 6.36 9.26 -8.36
C THR A 65 6.79 8.37 -9.53
N ARG A 66 5.88 7.95 -10.42
CA ARG A 66 6.22 7.22 -11.66
C ARG A 66 6.63 8.14 -12.81
N SER A 67 6.42 9.45 -12.71
CA SER A 67 6.82 10.41 -13.76
C SER A 67 8.32 10.76 -13.71
N THR A 68 9.01 10.46 -12.62
CA THR A 68 10.49 10.48 -12.56
C THR A 68 11.03 9.06 -12.71
N GLY A 69 11.41 8.70 -13.93
CA GLY A 69 11.92 7.38 -14.29
C GLY A 69 13.24 6.99 -13.65
N GLU A 70 13.26 6.69 -12.36
CA GLU A 70 14.34 5.93 -11.72
C GLU A 70 13.78 4.99 -10.64
N PHE A 71 13.52 3.75 -11.05
CA PHE A 71 13.52 2.63 -10.12
C PHE A 71 14.93 2.52 -9.51
N PRO A 72 15.12 2.60 -8.17
CA PRO A 72 16.33 2.04 -7.59
C PRO A 72 16.21 0.53 -7.73
N VAL A 73 16.75 0.00 -8.82
CA VAL A 73 17.14 -1.40 -8.90
C VAL A 73 18.08 -1.59 -7.71
N ILE A 74 17.59 -2.24 -6.66
CA ILE A 74 18.45 -2.84 -5.65
C ILE A 74 19.23 -3.91 -6.41
N ARG A 75 20.32 -3.49 -7.07
CA ARG A 75 21.42 -4.38 -7.41
C ARG A 75 21.95 -4.80 -6.06
N THR A 76 21.47 -5.92 -5.55
CA THR A 76 22.26 -6.80 -4.68
C THR A 76 23.49 -7.19 -5.49
N ARG A 77 24.46 -6.28 -5.55
CA ARG A 77 25.84 -6.58 -5.92
C ARG A 77 26.32 -7.48 -4.80
N TRP A 78 26.20 -8.78 -5.03
CA TRP A 78 26.89 -9.81 -4.28
C TRP A 78 28.32 -9.34 -4.08
N LEU A 79 28.64 -8.94 -2.84
CA LEU A 79 29.99 -8.66 -2.38
C LEU A 79 30.66 -10.02 -2.15
N GLY A 80 30.87 -10.76 -3.24
CA GLY A 80 31.71 -11.95 -3.28
C GLY A 80 33.18 -11.52 -3.35
N LYS A 81 33.86 -11.72 -2.22
CA LYS A 81 35.28 -11.50 -1.91
C LYS A 81 36.31 -11.69 -3.04
N ARG A 82 37.32 -10.80 -3.03
CA ARG A 82 38.80 -10.97 -3.16
C ARG A 82 39.30 -11.86 -4.32
N LYS A 83 40.00 -11.39 -5.36
CA LYS A 83 41.37 -10.80 -5.45
C LYS A 83 42.42 -11.55 -4.63
N GLY A 84 43.36 -12.21 -5.31
CA GLY A 84 44.64 -12.69 -4.77
C GLY A 84 44.81 -14.19 -4.94
#